data_AF-A0A165XDI0-F1
#
_entry.id   AF-A0A165XDI0-F1
#
_cell.length_a   1.000
_cell.length_b   1.000
_cell.length_c   1.000
_cell.angle_alpha   90.00
_cell.angle_beta   90.00
_cell.angle_gamma   90.00
#
_symmetry.space_group_name_H-M   'P 1'
#
loop_
_entity.id
_entity.type
_entity.pdbx_description
1 polymer ?
#
loop_
_entity_poly.entity_id
_entity_poly.type
_entity_poly.pdbx_seq_one_letter_code
_entity_poly.pdbx_strand_id
1 'polypeptide(L)' 'ADNSWNADTGPTAHMTPHRHWFHTYEPFLTHICLANGVVIYSAEVGSVVF' A
#
# COMPACT_ATOMS: atom_id res chain seq x y z
N ALA A 1 -6.35 5.81 15.76
CA ALA A 1 -6.44 4.77 14.72
C ALA A 1 -6.36 3.43 15.42
N ASP A 2 -7.07 2.43 14.92
CA ASP A 2 -6.91 1.04 15.38
C ASP A 2 -5.55 0.52 14.87
N ASN A 3 -4.81 -0.17 15.74
CA ASN A 3 -3.48 -0.74 15.42
C ASN A 3 -3.59 -2.18 14.92
N SER A 4 -4.81 -2.69 14.76
CA SER A 4 -5.08 -4.06 14.36
C SER A 4 -5.08 -4.21 12.84
N TRP A 5 -4.52 -5.31 12.34
CA TRP A 5 -4.66 -5.72 10.95
C TRP A 5 -5.99 -6.45 10.75
N ASN A 6 -6.67 -6.18 9.63
CA ASN A 6 -7.84 -6.93 9.21
C ASN A 6 -7.45 -7.96 8.14
N ALA A 7 -7.97 -9.19 8.25
CA ALA A 7 -7.77 -10.22 7.24
C ALA A 7 -8.69 -9.98 6.04
N ASP A 8 -8.11 -9.89 4.86
CA ASP A 8 -8.82 -9.73 3.58
C ASP A 8 -8.09 -10.57 2.52
N THR A 9 -8.83 -11.43 1.82
CA THR A 9 -8.28 -12.32 0.79
C THR A 9 -8.28 -11.70 -0.61
N GLY A 10 -8.90 -10.53 -0.79
CA GLY A 10 -8.97 -9.86 -2.08
C GLY A 10 -7.64 -9.23 -2.53
N PRO A 11 -6.93 -8.46 -1.66
CA PRO A 11 -5.67 -7.84 -2.01
C PRO A 11 -4.53 -8.86 -2.18
N THR A 12 -3.66 -8.62 -3.16
CA THR A 12 -2.41 -9.39 -3.35
C THR A 12 -1.27 -8.91 -2.44
N ALA A 13 -1.47 -7.81 -1.72
CA ALA A 13 -0.51 -7.21 -0.80
C ALA A 13 -1.22 -6.56 0.41
N HIS A 14 -0.50 -6.46 1.53
CA HIS A 14 -0.98 -5.79 2.73
C HIS A 14 -0.94 -4.26 2.57
N MET A 15 -1.94 -3.56 3.13
CA MET A 15 -2.04 -2.10 3.09
C MET A 15 -2.20 -1.53 4.51
N THR A 16 -1.49 -0.45 4.84
CA THR A 16 -1.63 0.23 6.13
C THR A 16 -1.48 1.74 5.96
N PRO A 17 -2.27 2.57 6.66
CA PRO A 17 -2.03 4.01 6.74
C PRO A 17 -0.84 4.36 7.64
N HIS A 18 -0.31 3.39 8.40
CA HIS A 18 0.74 3.61 9.39
C HIS A 18 2.14 3.59 8.75
N ARG A 19 2.49 4.69 8.06
CA ARG A 19 3.81 4.84 7.41
C ARG A 19 5.00 4.65 8.35
N HIS A 20 4.83 4.92 9.64
CA HIS A 20 5.88 4.75 10.66
C HIS A 20 6.15 3.28 11.06
N TRP A 21 5.32 2.31 10.63
CA TRP A 21 5.58 0.88 10.84
C TRP A 21 6.59 0.30 9.84
N PHE A 22 6.83 1.02 8.75
CA PHE A 22 7.72 0.56 7.71
C PHE A 22 9.17 0.64 8.16
N HIS A 23 9.85 -0.50 8.09
CA HIS A 23 11.29 -0.58 8.32
C HIS A 23 12.08 -0.18 7.07
N THR A 24 11.56 -0.55 5.88
CA THR A 24 12.04 -0.06 4.59
C THR A 24 10.94 0.70 3.90
N TYR A 25 11.31 1.70 3.10
CA TYR A 25 10.34 2.56 2.46
C TYR A 25 10.86 3.09 1.12
N GLU A 26 10.34 2.54 0.02
CA GLU A 26 10.83 2.83 -1.32
C GLU A 26 9.71 3.30 -2.26
N PRO A 27 9.98 4.24 -3.17
CA PRO A 27 9.02 4.64 -4.19
C PRO A 27 8.61 3.44 -5.04
N PHE A 28 7.30 3.25 -5.20
CA PHE A 28 6.73 2.21 -6.04
C PHE A 28 5.69 2.86 -6.93
N LEU A 29 6.12 3.44 -8.05
CA LEU A 29 5.32 4.29 -8.94
C LEU A 29 4.67 3.49 -10.09
N THR A 30 3.93 2.45 -9.76
CA THR A 30 3.20 1.66 -10.75
C THR A 30 2.01 2.45 -11.31
N HIS A 31 1.84 2.44 -12.63
CA HIS A 31 0.72 3.09 -13.30
C HIS A 31 -0.58 2.31 -13.05
N ILE A 32 -1.64 3.03 -12.69
CA ILE A 32 -2.98 2.48 -12.48
C ILE A 32 -3.93 3.26 -13.38
N CYS A 33 -4.40 2.60 -14.44
CA CYS A 33 -5.39 3.17 -15.36
C CYS A 33 -6.78 2.97 -14.78
N LEU A 34 -7.47 4.08 -14.51
CA LEU A 34 -8.86 4.08 -14.07
C LEU A 34 -9.80 3.91 -15.27
N ALA A 35 -11.02 3.48 -15.01
CA ALA A 35 -12.02 3.25 -16.06
C ALA A 35 -12.39 4.50 -16.88
N ASN A 36 -12.17 5.69 -16.32
CA ASN A 36 -12.38 6.98 -17.00
C ASN A 36 -11.17 7.44 -17.83
N GLY A 37 -10.15 6.58 -18.00
CA GLY A 37 -8.94 6.88 -18.78
C GLY A 37 -7.89 7.70 -18.03
N VAL A 38 -8.14 8.11 -16.77
CA VAL A 38 -7.14 8.78 -15.95
C VAL A 38 -6.11 7.76 -15.47
N VAL A 39 -4.83 8.13 -15.55
CA VAL A 39 -3.74 7.34 -14.96
C VAL A 39 -3.34 7.97 -13.63
N ILE A 40 -3.36 7.16 -12.57
CA ILE A 40 -2.76 7.50 -11.28
C ILE A 40 -1.53 6.64 -11.04
N TYR A 41 -0.71 7.01 -10.07
CA TYR A 41 0.50 6.30 -9.71
C TYR A 41 0.35 5.77 -8.29
N SER A 42 0.72 4.50 -8.06
CA SER A 42 0.89 4.03 -6.69
C SER A 42 1.98 4.83 -5.99
N ALA A 43 1.89 4.92 -4.67
CA ALA A 43 2.81 5.73 -3.90
C ALA A 43 4.12 4.98 -3.65
N GLU A 44 4.12 4.07 -2.67
CA GLU A 44 5.32 3.45 -2.12
C GLU A 44 5.04 2.01 -1.65
N VAL A 45 6.10 1.23 -1.47
CA VAL A 45 6.06 -0.12 -0.88
C VAL A 45 7.22 -0.30 0.09
N GLY A 46 7.08 -1.23 1.03
CA GLY A 46 8.14 -1.55 1.97
C GLY A 46 7.78 -2.71 2.89
N SER A 47 8.70 -3.03 3.81
CA SER A 47 8.52 -4.10 4.78
C SER A 47 8.12 -3.56 6.15
N VAL A 48 7.32 -4.35 6.87
CA VAL A 48 6.98 -4.14 8.27
C VAL A 48 7.57 -5.30 9.07
N VAL A 49 8.12 -5.02 10.25
CA VAL A 49 8.65 -6.01 11.19
C VAL A 49 7.75 -6.03 12.42
N PHE A 50 7.47 -7.23 12.94
CA PHE A 50 6.62 -7.46 14.11
C PHE A 50 7.44 -7.79 15.35
#